data_AF-A0A3C2BAH8-F1
#
_entry.id   AF-A0A3C2BAH8-F1
#
_cell.length_a   1.000
_cell.length_b   1.000
_cell.length_c   1.000
_cell.angle_alpha   90.00
_cell.angle_beta   90.00
_cell.angle_gamma   90.00
#
_symmetry.space_group_name_H-M   'P 1'
#
loop_
_entity.id
_entity.type
_entity.pdbx_description
1 polymer ?
#
loop_
_entity_poly.entity_id
_entity_poly.type
_entity_poly.pdbx_seq_one_letter_code
_entity_poly.pdbx_strand_id
1 'polypeptide(L)'
;MATTARTQFGSLGSGNHFAEVCLDEQDRVWLFLHSGSRGIGNKLATRHIDTAKKLRHLLPHAVDDPALAWFVQGTPEFEAYIADMLWCQAYALANREAMLAAFAQAFFRFVGSGRERERINCHHNFAALEEHDGQELWVTRKGAISARAGQLGLIPGSMGTRSYVVRGLGNPMSWQSCSHGAGRRFSRNEAKRRYSVDDLRREMGD
;
A
#
# COMPACT_ATOMS: atom_id res chain seq x y z
N MET A 1 13.86 -15.77 5.61
CA MET A 1 13.23 -14.44 5.42
C MET A 1 14.20 -13.43 4.80
N ALA A 2 15.42 -13.29 5.33
CA ALA A 2 16.44 -12.37 4.81
C ALA A 2 16.71 -12.48 3.29
N THR A 3 16.85 -13.71 2.75
CA THR A 3 17.07 -13.90 1.31
C THR A 3 15.92 -13.32 0.47
N THR A 4 14.67 -13.54 0.87
CA THR A 4 13.50 -13.00 0.16
C THR A 4 13.48 -11.47 0.20
N ALA A 5 13.75 -10.88 1.37
CA ALA A 5 13.81 -9.43 1.49
C ALA A 5 14.91 -8.83 0.60
N ARG A 6 16.11 -9.42 0.61
CA ARG A 6 17.25 -8.94 -0.16
C ARG A 6 17.03 -9.06 -1.66
N THR A 7 16.56 -10.21 -2.15
CA THR A 7 16.44 -10.45 -3.60
C THR A 7 15.27 -9.71 -4.25
N GLN A 8 14.29 -9.26 -3.47
CA GLN A 8 13.12 -8.54 -3.98
C GLN A 8 13.20 -7.03 -3.77
N PHE A 9 14.22 -6.52 -3.08
CA PHE A 9 14.38 -5.08 -2.86
C PHE A 9 14.66 -4.36 -4.19
N GLY A 10 14.06 -3.18 -4.36
CA GLY A 10 14.09 -2.43 -5.61
C GLY A 10 13.24 -3.02 -6.74
N SER A 11 12.32 -3.95 -6.45
CA SER A 11 11.47 -4.60 -7.47
C SER A 11 10.01 -4.19 -7.39
N LEU A 12 9.37 -4.05 -8.55
CA LEU A 12 7.96 -3.67 -8.67
C LEU A 12 7.03 -4.77 -8.16
N GLY A 13 7.21 -5.97 -8.72
CA GLY A 13 6.38 -7.13 -8.46
C GLY A 13 5.30 -7.43 -9.46
N SER A 14 4.28 -8.16 -8.98
CA SER A 14 3.11 -8.58 -9.76
C SER A 14 1.82 -8.16 -9.06
N GLY A 15 0.69 -8.41 -9.71
CA GLY A 15 -0.64 -7.99 -9.23
C GLY A 15 -0.95 -6.58 -9.71
N ASN A 16 -1.53 -5.76 -8.84
CA ASN A 16 -1.86 -4.38 -9.17
C ASN A 16 -0.66 -3.44 -8.95
N HIS A 17 0.58 -3.94 -9.07
CA HIS A 17 1.77 -3.11 -8.92
C HIS A 17 2.22 -2.63 -10.31
N PHE A 18 2.39 -1.34 -10.48
CA PHE A 18 2.69 -0.71 -11.77
C PHE A 18 3.56 0.54 -11.58
N ALA A 19 4.23 0.93 -12.67
CA ALA A 19 4.93 2.19 -12.80
C ALA A 19 4.47 2.84 -14.11
N GLU A 20 4.01 4.08 -14.06
CA GLU A 20 3.39 4.79 -15.18
C GLU A 20 3.94 6.21 -15.28
N VAL A 21 4.04 6.72 -16.51
CA VAL A 21 4.26 8.13 -16.79
C VAL A 21 2.91 8.73 -17.16
N CYS A 22 2.44 9.70 -16.39
CA CYS A 22 1.12 10.29 -16.57
C CYS A 22 1.22 11.80 -16.71
N LEU A 23 0.24 12.40 -17.38
CA LEU A 23 0.00 13.84 -17.34
C LEU A 23 -1.14 14.13 -16.36
N ASP A 24 -1.05 15.24 -15.64
CA ASP A 24 -2.23 15.80 -14.98
C ASP A 24 -2.98 16.78 -15.89
N GLU A 25 -4.06 17.36 -15.35
CA GLU A 25 -4.92 18.29 -16.07
C GLU A 25 -4.25 19.64 -16.43
N GLN A 26 -3.00 19.87 -15.98
CA GLN A 26 -2.17 21.02 -16.37
C GLN A 26 -0.92 20.58 -17.15
N ASP A 27 -0.95 19.40 -17.78
CA ASP A 27 0.14 18.83 -18.58
C ASP A 27 1.46 18.66 -17.80
N ARG A 28 1.40 18.58 -16.46
CA ARG A 28 2.59 18.26 -15.66
C ARG A 28 2.82 16.75 -15.70
N VAL A 29 4.09 16.38 -15.90
CA VAL A 29 4.51 14.98 -15.94
C VAL A 29 4.66 14.43 -14.52
N TRP A 30 4.00 13.30 -14.28
CA TRP A 30 4.09 12.52 -13.05
C TRP A 30 4.71 11.15 -13.33
N LEU A 31 5.66 10.74 -12.49
CA LEU A 31 6.15 9.37 -12.43
C LEU A 31 5.40 8.65 -11.31
N PHE A 32 4.36 7.90 -11.66
CA PHE A 32 3.50 7.21 -10.70
C PHE A 32 4.03 5.81 -10.43
N LEU A 33 4.11 5.41 -9.15
CA LEU A 33 4.57 4.08 -8.75
C LEU A 33 3.66 3.48 -7.68
N HIS A 34 3.13 2.29 -7.94
CA HIS A 34 2.39 1.50 -6.95
C HIS A 34 3.12 0.21 -6.62
N SER A 35 3.65 0.12 -5.40
CA SER A 35 4.29 -1.10 -4.88
C SER A 35 4.23 -1.17 -3.34
N GLY A 36 4.57 -2.34 -2.79
CA GLY A 36 4.52 -2.63 -1.36
C GLY A 36 5.76 -3.34 -0.84
N SER A 37 5.60 -4.01 0.31
CA SER A 37 6.67 -4.74 1.05
C SER A 37 7.07 -6.09 0.42
N ARG A 38 6.69 -6.32 -0.84
CA ARG A 38 6.98 -7.55 -1.60
C ARG A 38 6.59 -8.83 -0.83
N GLY A 39 7.26 -9.94 -1.13
CA GLY A 39 6.96 -11.23 -0.52
C GLY A 39 7.32 -11.31 0.96
N ILE A 40 8.25 -10.48 1.45
CA ILE A 40 8.65 -10.51 2.87
C ILE A 40 7.51 -10.07 3.78
N GLY A 41 6.81 -8.99 3.45
CA GLY A 41 5.66 -8.55 4.26
C GLY A 41 4.52 -9.56 4.27
N ASN A 42 4.26 -10.26 3.16
CA ASN A 42 3.28 -11.35 3.16
C ASN A 42 3.70 -12.51 4.06
N LYS A 43 4.98 -12.91 4.04
CA LYS A 43 5.48 -14.00 4.90
C LYS A 43 5.35 -13.66 6.40
N LEU A 44 5.69 -12.43 6.79
CA LEU A 44 5.57 -11.97 8.17
C LEU A 44 4.11 -11.86 8.59
N ALA A 45 3.25 -11.26 7.75
CA ALA A 45 1.82 -11.18 8.02
C ALA A 45 1.18 -12.57 8.20
N THR A 46 1.47 -13.54 7.31
CA THR A 46 0.97 -14.91 7.43
C THR A 46 1.40 -15.56 8.75
N ARG A 47 2.68 -15.42 9.13
CA ARG A 47 3.18 -15.94 10.41
C ARG A 47 2.40 -15.39 11.59
N HIS A 48 2.20 -14.08 11.64
CA HIS A 48 1.48 -13.41 12.72
C HIS A 48 -0.02 -13.78 12.74
N ILE A 49 -0.67 -13.86 11.58
CA ILE A 49 -2.06 -14.32 11.46
C ILE A 49 -2.22 -15.76 11.99
N ASP A 50 -1.30 -16.66 11.65
CA ASP A 50 -1.36 -18.04 12.11
C ASP A 50 -1.18 -18.15 13.62
N THR A 51 -0.31 -17.32 14.21
CA THR A 51 -0.16 -17.20 15.67
C THR A 51 -1.44 -16.66 16.31
N ALA A 52 -2.00 -15.56 15.80
CA ALA A 52 -3.23 -14.97 16.32
C ALA A 52 -4.41 -15.97 16.30
N LYS A 53 -4.56 -16.73 15.20
CA LYS A 53 -5.57 -17.79 15.07
C LYS A 53 -5.46 -18.89 16.12
N LYS A 54 -4.24 -19.24 16.52
CA LYS A 54 -3.98 -20.25 17.57
C LYS A 54 -4.31 -19.69 18.95
N LEU A 55 -3.96 -18.43 19.21
CA LEU A 55 -4.17 -17.76 20.49
C LEU A 55 -5.56 -17.18 20.66
N ARG A 56 -6.44 -17.24 19.65
CA ARG A 56 -7.78 -16.64 19.68
C ARG A 56 -8.65 -17.07 20.87
N HIS A 57 -8.40 -18.27 21.42
CA HIS A 57 -9.13 -18.79 22.59
C HIS A 57 -8.77 -18.07 23.90
N LEU A 58 -7.69 -17.29 23.91
CA LEU A 58 -7.26 -16.45 25.03
C LEU A 58 -7.88 -15.04 24.99
N LEU A 59 -8.61 -14.72 23.92
CA LEU A 59 -9.24 -13.41 23.78
C LEU A 59 -10.45 -13.29 24.72
N PRO A 60 -10.72 -12.09 25.27
CA PRO A 60 -11.80 -11.87 26.22
C PRO A 60 -13.20 -12.08 25.62
N HIS A 61 -13.30 -12.06 24.29
CA HIS A 61 -14.54 -12.30 23.56
C HIS A 61 -14.32 -13.45 22.57
N ALA A 62 -15.36 -14.28 22.42
CA ALA A 62 -15.37 -15.30 21.39
C ALA A 62 -15.21 -14.62 20.01
N VAL A 63 -14.23 -15.10 19.24
CA VAL A 63 -14.01 -14.65 17.87
C VAL A 63 -14.52 -15.74 16.94
N ASP A 64 -15.71 -15.53 16.38
CA ASP A 64 -16.39 -16.50 15.53
C ASP A 64 -15.61 -16.78 14.24
N ASP A 65 -15.02 -15.75 13.64
CA ASP A 65 -14.16 -15.88 12.47
C ASP A 65 -12.68 -15.84 12.87
N PRO A 66 -11.93 -16.96 12.76
CA PRO A 66 -10.50 -16.97 13.05
C PRO A 66 -9.68 -15.95 12.23
N ALA A 67 -10.17 -15.49 11.08
CA ALA A 67 -9.52 -14.44 10.29
C ALA A 67 -9.55 -13.05 10.97
N LEU A 68 -10.39 -12.88 12.00
CA LEU A 68 -10.51 -11.66 12.79
C LEU A 68 -9.73 -11.72 14.11
N ALA A 69 -8.93 -12.77 14.37
CA ALA A 69 -8.12 -12.85 15.58
C ALA A 69 -7.08 -11.73 15.66
N TRP A 70 -6.85 -11.18 16.87
CA TRP A 70 -5.91 -10.09 17.13
C TRP A 70 -4.98 -10.41 18.31
N PHE A 71 -3.97 -9.55 18.52
CA PHE A 71 -3.13 -9.58 19.72
C PHE A 71 -3.50 -8.47 20.68
N VAL A 72 -3.48 -8.76 21.98
CA VAL A 72 -3.70 -7.75 23.03
C VAL A 72 -2.43 -6.93 23.22
N GLN A 73 -2.55 -5.61 23.25
CA GLN A 73 -1.42 -4.70 23.45
C GLN A 73 -0.65 -5.02 24.74
N GLY A 74 0.68 -4.96 24.69
CA GLY A 74 1.57 -5.31 25.80
C GLY A 74 1.89 -6.80 25.93
N THR A 75 1.31 -7.68 25.10
CA THR A 75 1.72 -9.08 25.01
C THR A 75 2.98 -9.25 24.16
N PRO A 76 3.83 -10.27 24.40
CA PRO A 76 5.01 -10.53 23.57
C PRO A 76 4.69 -10.69 22.08
N GLU A 77 3.56 -11.31 21.74
CA GLU A 77 3.10 -11.50 20.36
C GLU A 77 2.69 -10.18 19.70
N PHE A 78 2.04 -9.29 20.45
CA PHE A 78 1.73 -7.96 19.98
C PHE A 78 3.01 -7.17 19.67
N GLU A 79 3.98 -7.14 20.60
CA GLU A 79 5.24 -6.42 20.41
C GLU A 79 6.03 -6.96 19.21
N ALA A 80 6.08 -8.29 19.05
CA ALA A 80 6.70 -8.93 17.89
C ALA A 80 5.99 -8.56 16.58
N TYR A 81 4.65 -8.55 16.56
CA TYR A 81 3.87 -8.14 15.40
C TYR A 81 4.12 -6.68 15.03
N ILE A 82 4.07 -5.77 16.00
CA ILE A 82 4.28 -4.34 15.77
C ILE A 82 5.69 -4.10 15.22
N ALA A 83 6.72 -4.71 15.80
CA ALA A 83 8.09 -4.59 15.31
C ALA A 83 8.24 -5.03 13.84
N ASP A 84 7.72 -6.21 13.50
CA ASP A 84 7.78 -6.74 12.14
C ASP A 84 6.95 -5.92 11.15
N MET A 85 5.79 -5.42 11.57
CA MET A 85 4.89 -4.59 10.78
C MET A 85 5.52 -3.23 10.46
N LEU A 86 6.10 -2.56 11.47
CA LEU A 86 6.83 -1.30 11.29
C LEU A 86 8.06 -1.49 10.40
N TRP A 87 8.82 -2.57 10.59
CA TRP A 87 9.93 -2.92 9.71
C TRP A 87 9.45 -3.14 8.26
N CYS A 88 8.33 -3.82 8.06
CA CYS A 88 7.74 -4.02 6.73
C CYS A 88 7.31 -2.71 6.07
N GLN A 89 6.78 -1.75 6.85
CA GLN A 89 6.44 -0.42 6.36
C GLN A 89 7.69 0.34 5.91
N ALA A 90 8.75 0.32 6.71
CA ALA A 90 10.04 0.92 6.36
C ALA A 90 10.65 0.27 5.11
N TYR A 91 10.64 -1.07 5.02
CA TYR A 91 11.07 -1.80 3.84
C TYR A 91 10.27 -1.41 2.59
N ALA A 92 8.94 -1.29 2.70
CA ALA A 92 8.10 -0.89 1.57
C ALA A 92 8.40 0.54 1.10
N LEU A 93 8.65 1.46 2.03
CA LEU A 93 9.05 2.83 1.70
C LEU A 93 10.40 2.85 0.97
N ALA A 94 11.42 2.23 1.56
CA ALA A 94 12.76 2.16 0.96
C ALA A 94 12.74 1.45 -0.41
N ASN A 95 11.91 0.42 -0.57
CA ASN A 95 11.70 -0.25 -1.85
C ASN A 95 11.14 0.72 -2.91
N ARG A 96 10.13 1.53 -2.55
CA ARG A 96 9.57 2.56 -3.45
C ARG A 96 10.58 3.66 -3.77
N GLU A 97 11.37 4.10 -2.79
CA GLU A 97 12.40 5.12 -3.02
C GLU A 97 13.48 4.66 -4.00
N ALA A 98 13.97 3.42 -3.85
CA ALA A 98 14.94 2.85 -4.77
C ALA A 98 14.36 2.73 -6.20
N MET A 99 13.11 2.29 -6.33
CA MET A 99 12.43 2.21 -7.63
C MET A 99 12.17 3.58 -8.26
N LEU A 100 11.71 4.56 -7.49
CA LEU A 100 11.48 5.92 -7.98
C LEU A 100 12.78 6.58 -8.43
N ALA A 101 13.88 6.36 -7.70
CA ALA A 101 15.19 6.86 -8.12
C ALA A 101 15.62 6.26 -9.46
N ALA A 102 15.49 4.94 -9.63
CA ALA A 102 15.81 4.27 -10.89
C ALA A 102 14.88 4.73 -12.04
N PHE A 103 13.58 4.89 -11.76
CA PHE A 103 12.59 5.33 -12.73
C PHE A 103 12.85 6.76 -13.19
N ALA A 104 13.06 7.69 -12.25
CA ALA A 104 13.41 9.08 -12.57
C ALA A 104 14.72 9.18 -13.36
N GLN A 105 15.74 8.40 -12.98
CA GLN A 105 17.01 8.37 -13.70
C GLN A 105 16.83 7.89 -15.15
N ALA A 106 16.04 6.83 -15.37
CA ALA A 106 15.73 6.33 -16.70
C ALA A 106 14.93 7.36 -17.52
N PHE A 107 13.92 7.99 -16.91
CA PHE A 107 13.10 9.00 -17.53
C PHE A 107 13.91 10.23 -17.95
N PHE A 108 14.73 10.79 -17.06
CA PHE A 108 15.55 11.97 -17.37
C PHE A 108 16.63 11.69 -18.42
N ARG A 109 17.19 10.47 -18.47
CA ARG A 109 18.06 10.09 -19.59
C ARG A 109 17.32 10.07 -20.92
N PHE A 110 16.07 9.61 -20.93
CA PHE A 110 15.25 9.55 -22.13
C PHE A 110 14.86 10.95 -22.63
N VAL A 111 14.40 11.84 -21.74
CA VAL A 111 13.99 13.21 -22.10
C VAL A 111 15.17 14.20 -22.20
N GLY A 112 16.39 13.75 -21.88
CA GLY A 112 17.63 14.53 -21.94
C GLY A 112 17.93 15.36 -20.68
N SER A 113 16.93 15.98 -20.05
CA SER A 113 17.14 16.71 -18.79
C SER A 113 15.86 16.88 -17.97
N GLY A 114 16.01 17.13 -16.67
CA GLY A 114 14.90 17.43 -15.78
C GLY A 114 15.28 17.33 -14.31
N ARG A 115 14.31 17.64 -13.44
CA ARG A 115 14.43 17.44 -12.00
C ARG A 115 13.05 17.19 -11.40
N GLU A 116 13.03 16.41 -10.32
CA GLU A 116 11.83 16.24 -9.51
C GLU A 116 11.41 17.59 -8.90
N ARG A 117 10.11 17.88 -8.94
CA ARG A 117 9.52 19.12 -8.40
C ARG A 117 8.72 18.86 -7.13
N GLU A 118 8.04 17.72 -7.08
CA GLU A 118 7.13 17.35 -6.02
C GLU A 118 7.19 15.84 -5.82
N ARG A 119 7.07 15.40 -4.57
CA ARG A 119 7.01 13.99 -4.19
C ARG A 119 5.84 13.77 -3.26
N ILE A 120 4.99 12.83 -3.64
CA ILE A 120 3.88 12.37 -2.81
C ILE A 120 4.07 10.88 -2.56
N ASN A 121 4.01 10.48 -1.30
CA ASN A 121 4.11 9.08 -0.90
C ASN A 121 2.95 8.73 0.02
N CYS A 122 2.35 7.57 -0.21
CA CYS A 122 1.18 7.16 0.52
C CYS A 122 1.21 5.65 0.79
N HIS A 123 0.96 5.27 2.04
CA HIS A 123 0.69 3.90 2.43
C HIS A 123 -0.82 3.66 2.45
N HIS A 124 -1.24 2.44 2.09
CA HIS A 124 -2.66 2.08 2.04
C HIS A 124 -3.00 0.74 2.71
N ASN A 125 -1.97 0.01 3.14
CA ASN A 125 -2.07 -1.17 3.98
C ASN A 125 -1.03 -1.00 5.08
N PHE A 126 -1.45 -0.44 6.21
CA PHE A 126 -0.54 -0.04 7.28
C PHE A 126 -1.31 0.12 8.60
N ALA A 127 -0.60 0.07 9.71
CA ALA A 127 -1.12 0.51 11.00
C ALA A 127 -0.17 1.56 11.58
N ALA A 128 -0.72 2.51 12.31
CA ALA A 128 0.06 3.55 12.99
C ALA A 128 -0.55 3.84 14.35
N LEU A 129 0.32 4.15 15.33
CA LEU A 129 -0.12 4.72 16.59
C LEU A 129 -0.47 6.19 16.35
N GLU A 130 -1.70 6.57 16.66
CA GLU A 130 -2.25 7.89 16.42
C GLU A 130 -3.05 8.35 17.63
N GLU A 131 -3.05 9.66 17.88
CA GLU A 131 -3.92 10.27 18.88
C GLU A 131 -5.24 10.69 18.22
N HIS A 132 -6.36 10.19 18.75
CA HIS A 132 -7.71 10.63 18.39
C HIS A 132 -8.53 10.77 19.68
N ASP A 133 -9.26 11.88 19.82
CA ASP A 133 -10.08 12.18 21.00
C ASP A 133 -9.34 12.05 22.35
N GLY A 134 -8.04 12.43 22.37
CA GLY A 134 -7.18 12.36 23.56
C GLY A 134 -6.73 10.95 23.94
N GLN A 135 -6.92 9.96 23.06
CA GLN A 135 -6.49 8.58 23.27
C GLN A 135 -5.49 8.14 22.19
N GLU A 136 -4.44 7.44 22.63
CA GLU A 136 -3.50 6.78 21.72
C GLU A 136 -4.08 5.45 21.22
N LEU A 137 -4.23 5.32 19.91
CA LEU A 137 -4.86 4.18 19.25
C LEU A 137 -4.01 3.68 18.09
N TRP A 138 -3.93 2.36 17.94
CA TRP A 138 -3.41 1.75 16.71
C TRP A 138 -4.49 1.78 15.63
N VAL A 139 -4.40 2.73 14.70
CA VAL A 139 -5.31 2.86 13.57
C VAL A 139 -4.85 1.96 12.44
N THR A 140 -5.61 0.89 12.17
CA THR A 140 -5.35 -0.03 11.06
C THR A 140 -6.07 0.43 9.80
N ARG A 141 -5.32 0.62 8.71
CA ARG A 141 -5.86 0.97 7.39
C ARG A 141 -5.53 -0.14 6.40
N LYS A 142 -6.57 -0.76 5.84
CA LYS A 142 -6.47 -1.80 4.81
C LYS A 142 -7.30 -1.39 3.59
N GLY A 143 -6.63 -0.98 2.53
CA GLY A 143 -7.28 -0.34 1.37
C GLY A 143 -7.72 1.11 1.63
N ALA A 144 -7.12 1.77 2.61
CA ALA A 144 -7.41 3.15 2.99
C ALA A 144 -6.12 3.92 3.25
N ILE A 145 -6.13 5.22 3.03
CA ILE A 145 -4.97 6.11 3.21
C ILE A 145 -5.21 7.09 4.36
N SER A 146 -4.12 7.64 4.90
CA SER A 146 -4.18 8.82 5.77
C SER A 146 -4.58 10.04 4.94
N ALA A 147 -5.52 10.83 5.48
CA ALA A 147 -6.14 12.00 4.88
C ALA A 147 -6.30 13.12 5.93
N ARG A 148 -5.24 13.35 6.72
CA ARG A 148 -5.17 14.47 7.67
C ARG A 148 -5.35 15.80 6.94
N ALA A 149 -5.82 16.82 7.64
CA ALA A 149 -6.07 18.13 7.05
C ALA A 149 -4.83 18.64 6.30
N GLY A 150 -4.97 18.89 5.00
CA GLY A 150 -3.88 19.38 4.15
C GLY A 150 -2.91 18.32 3.63
N GLN A 151 -2.92 17.10 4.17
CA GLN A 151 -2.03 16.01 3.75
C GLN A 151 -2.34 15.58 2.32
N LEU A 152 -1.30 15.52 1.48
CA LEU A 152 -1.43 14.97 0.13
C LEU A 152 -1.50 13.44 0.17
N GLY A 153 -2.35 12.88 -0.68
CA GLY A 153 -2.57 11.46 -0.83
C GLY A 153 -2.69 11.05 -2.30
N LEU A 154 -2.65 9.75 -2.54
CA LEU A 154 -2.79 9.17 -3.87
C LEU A 154 -3.93 8.15 -3.86
N ILE A 155 -4.86 8.30 -4.80
CA ILE A 155 -5.91 7.34 -5.09
C ILE A 155 -5.64 6.75 -6.49
N PRO A 156 -4.86 5.66 -6.60
CA PRO A 156 -4.70 4.96 -7.86
C PRO A 156 -6.03 4.39 -8.39
N GLY A 157 -6.20 4.51 -9.70
CA GLY A 157 -7.15 3.70 -10.45
C GLY A 157 -6.65 2.27 -10.66
N SER A 158 -7.13 1.65 -11.74
CA SER A 158 -6.48 0.50 -12.39
C SER A 158 -5.44 0.96 -13.41
N MET A 159 -4.56 0.05 -13.85
CA MET A 159 -3.63 0.30 -14.97
C MET A 159 -4.39 0.88 -16.17
N GLY A 160 -3.89 1.99 -16.73
CA GLY A 160 -4.52 2.68 -17.87
C GLY A 160 -5.75 3.55 -17.52
N THR A 161 -6.14 3.65 -16.25
CA THR A 161 -7.25 4.52 -15.82
C THR A 161 -6.76 5.73 -15.03
N ARG A 162 -7.62 6.74 -14.87
CA ARG A 162 -7.28 7.97 -14.12
C ARG A 162 -6.92 7.65 -12.67
N SER A 163 -5.84 8.26 -12.20
CA SER A 163 -5.42 8.29 -10.79
C SER A 163 -5.51 9.72 -10.26
N TYR A 164 -5.69 9.88 -8.95
CA TYR A 164 -5.94 11.19 -8.35
C TYR A 164 -4.89 11.52 -7.29
N VAL A 165 -4.37 12.75 -7.37
CA VAL A 165 -3.72 13.41 -6.24
C VAL A 165 -4.81 14.09 -5.42
N VAL A 166 -4.89 13.76 -4.13
CA VAL A 166 -5.94 14.29 -3.24
C VAL A 166 -5.33 15.05 -2.07
N ARG A 167 -6.11 15.94 -1.47
CA ARG A 167 -5.76 16.64 -0.23
C ARG A 167 -6.76 16.27 0.87
N GLY A 168 -6.25 15.80 2.00
CA GLY A 168 -7.07 15.39 3.13
C GLY A 168 -7.86 16.53 3.73
N LEU A 169 -9.14 16.25 4.04
CA LEU A 169 -10.02 17.17 4.77
C LEU A 169 -9.88 17.04 6.29
N GLY A 170 -9.19 16.00 6.79
CA GLY A 170 -8.99 15.79 8.22
C GLY A 170 -10.27 15.41 8.98
N ASN A 171 -11.22 14.73 8.33
CA ASN A 171 -12.48 14.34 8.97
C ASN A 171 -12.23 13.44 10.20
N PRO A 172 -12.56 13.87 11.43
CA PRO A 172 -12.33 13.06 12.63
C PRO A 172 -13.18 11.79 12.65
N MET A 173 -14.38 11.79 12.04
CA MET A 173 -15.26 10.61 12.00
C MET A 173 -14.65 9.44 11.21
N SER A 174 -13.72 9.70 10.29
CA SER A 174 -13.00 8.66 9.55
C SER A 174 -11.62 8.38 10.14
N TRP A 175 -11.33 8.85 11.35
CA TRP A 175 -9.97 8.91 11.91
C TRP A 175 -8.98 9.48 10.90
N GLN A 176 -9.40 10.57 10.25
CA GLN A 176 -8.63 11.29 9.25
C GLN A 176 -8.16 10.36 8.11
N SER A 177 -9.05 9.50 7.61
CA SER A 177 -8.76 8.53 6.54
C SER A 177 -9.65 8.73 5.31
N CYS A 178 -9.20 8.25 4.15
CA CYS A 178 -10.02 8.11 2.95
C CYS A 178 -9.69 6.86 2.13
N SER A 179 -10.44 6.60 1.06
CA SER A 179 -10.25 5.44 0.18
C SER A 179 -8.89 5.44 -0.53
N HIS A 180 -8.32 4.26 -0.78
CA HIS A 180 -7.07 4.14 -1.56
C HIS A 180 -7.28 3.98 -3.06
N GLY A 181 -8.39 3.43 -3.55
CA GLY A 181 -8.52 3.19 -4.99
C GLY A 181 -9.91 2.75 -5.41
N ALA A 182 -10.08 2.49 -6.70
CA ALA A 182 -11.37 2.16 -7.33
C ALA A 182 -11.99 0.82 -6.88
N GLY A 183 -11.27 0.02 -6.08
CA GLY A 183 -11.71 -1.31 -5.67
C GLY A 183 -11.62 -2.33 -6.81
N ARG A 184 -12.10 -3.55 -6.55
CA ARG A 184 -12.10 -4.64 -7.54
C ARG A 184 -13.49 -5.19 -7.71
N ARG A 185 -14.02 -5.17 -8.93
CA ARG A 185 -15.32 -5.77 -9.27
C ARG A 185 -15.25 -7.30 -9.35
N PHE A 186 -14.14 -7.84 -9.84
CA PHE A 186 -13.96 -9.28 -10.03
C PHE A 186 -12.78 -9.85 -9.22
N SER A 187 -12.89 -11.11 -8.83
CA SER A 187 -11.76 -11.88 -8.31
C SER A 187 -10.66 -12.01 -9.38
N ARG A 188 -9.42 -12.36 -8.99
CA ARG A 188 -8.32 -12.42 -9.98
C ARG A 188 -8.55 -13.55 -10.97
N ASN A 189 -9.09 -14.66 -10.47
CA ASN A 189 -9.40 -15.83 -11.29
C ASN A 189 -10.57 -15.55 -12.22
N GLU A 190 -11.59 -14.83 -11.75
CA GLU A 190 -12.72 -14.44 -12.59
C GLU A 190 -12.30 -13.46 -13.67
N ALA A 191 -11.49 -12.44 -13.34
CA ALA A 191 -10.95 -11.52 -14.33
C ALA A 191 -10.14 -12.25 -15.42
N LYS A 192 -9.27 -13.19 -15.03
CA LYS A 192 -8.50 -14.02 -15.99
C LYS A 192 -9.35 -14.91 -16.89
N ARG A 193 -10.55 -15.30 -16.44
CA ARG A 193 -11.49 -16.08 -17.26
C ARG A 193 -12.23 -15.19 -18.26
N ARG A 194 -12.45 -13.93 -17.91
CA ARG A 194 -13.23 -12.97 -18.71
C ARG A 194 -12.41 -12.18 -19.70
N TYR A 195 -11.17 -11.87 -19.35
CA TYR A 195 -10.33 -10.94 -20.09
C TYR A 195 -9.03 -11.62 -20.52
N SER A 196 -8.69 -11.40 -21.79
CA SER A 196 -7.42 -11.80 -22.39
C SER A 196 -6.36 -10.72 -22.24
N VAL A 197 -5.11 -11.04 -22.59
CA VAL A 197 -4.03 -10.04 -22.66
C VAL A 197 -4.30 -9.02 -23.76
N ASP A 198 -4.96 -9.42 -24.84
CA ASP A 198 -5.28 -8.51 -25.94
C ASP A 198 -6.40 -7.53 -25.57
N ASP A 199 -7.33 -7.94 -24.70
CA ASP A 199 -8.29 -7.01 -24.10
C ASP A 199 -7.59 -5.92 -23.31
N LEU A 200 -6.59 -6.30 -22.50
CA LEU A 200 -5.80 -5.35 -21.72
C LEU A 200 -5.01 -4.39 -22.62
N ARG A 201 -4.35 -4.89 -23.67
CA ARG A 201 -3.63 -4.05 -24.64
C ARG A 201 -4.53 -3.01 -25.28
N ARG A 202 -5.71 -3.44 -25.76
CA ARG A 202 -6.71 -2.52 -26.33
C ARG A 202 -7.15 -1.45 -25.34
N GLU A 203 -7.33 -1.79 -24.07
CA GLU A 203 -7.70 -0.84 -23.02
C GLU A 203 -6.56 0.14 -22.69
N MET A 204 -5.30 -0.31 -22.81
CA MET A 204 -4.11 0.52 -22.65
C MET A 204 -3.79 1.40 -23.88
N GLY A 205 -4.45 1.16 -25.01
CA GLY A 205 -4.19 1.86 -26.27
C GLY A 205 -2.96 1.35 -27.03
N ASP A 206 -2.52 0.11 -26.75
CA ASP A 206 -1.43 -0.61 -27.41
C ASP A 206 -1.90 -1.38 -28.66
#